data_AF-A0A537I305-F1
#
_entry.id   AF-A0A537I305-F1
#
_cell.length_a   1.000
_cell.length_b   1.000
_cell.length_c   1.000
_cell.angle_alpha   90.00
_cell.angle_beta   90.00
_cell.angle_gamma   90.00
#
_symmetry.space_group_name_H-M   'P 1'
#
loop_
_entity.id
_entity.type
_entity.pdbx_description
1 polymer ?
#
loop_
_entity_poly.entity_id
_entity_poly.type
_entity_poly.pdbx_seq_one_letter_code
_entity_poly.pdbx_strand_id
1 'polypeptide(L)'
;MKPILKPGLIVVVIALAACNNNSKTPREPLMNNEEKIKNELKQIDSLLQNEKFALEMAMELEAAYYVGAGQTIPPFFKPNEDSLLIDKSVKEEKIATNVAGFYALECGINYLCSRSDLTPLQWIEKILDKHADDSNILILNRFANATWKAGQPFRSLERIKRSNFISASALSIEEVEKDHRQVMNAASLLKTVMKPDSKQAQLEQLRSLLRDKDFAYRIAAYLDSSYYTGENKPVVPFISPEEMNAIKMKSYREEKIAMNIAGFYAAECAMNYMVTTRKVLPSSVLQELVDNTISTDEKLLFARFANATWKAGQPFRSLDRITRETFTPFNFLNEADVEKDLVQVKAASKKILQLLQKKEERSSVSFAN
;
A
#
# COMPACT_ATOMS: atom_id res chain seq x y z
N MET A 1 -44.53 -11.31 61.84
CA MET A 1 -44.76 -10.36 62.95
C MET A 1 -43.40 -9.96 63.53
N LYS A 2 -43.08 -8.66 63.52
CA LYS A 2 -41.96 -8.05 64.28
C LYS A 2 -42.42 -7.77 65.71
N PRO A 3 -41.48 -7.67 66.66
CA PRO A 3 -41.40 -6.46 67.49
C PRO A 3 -39.92 -6.01 67.65
N ILE A 4 -39.56 -4.77 67.26
CA ILE A 4 -39.55 -3.52 68.05
C ILE A 4 -38.79 -3.64 69.38
N LEU A 5 -37.57 -3.10 69.40
CA LEU A 5 -36.89 -2.61 70.61
C LEU A 5 -36.29 -1.21 70.36
N LYS A 6 -36.13 -0.50 71.48
CA LYS A 6 -36.12 0.95 71.74
C LYS A 6 -34.80 1.71 71.42
N PRO A 7 -34.79 3.05 71.56
CA PRO A 7 -33.91 3.97 70.82
C PRO A 7 -32.63 4.37 71.58
N GLY A 8 -31.64 4.89 70.85
CA GLY A 8 -30.46 5.50 71.44
C GLY A 8 -29.71 6.44 70.48
N LEU A 9 -29.67 7.72 70.86
CA LEU A 9 -28.68 8.76 70.54
C LEU A 9 -28.63 9.37 69.12
N ILE A 10 -29.15 10.59 69.03
CA ILE A 10 -28.85 11.58 67.98
C ILE A 10 -27.70 12.45 68.49
N VAL A 11 -26.60 12.51 67.73
CA VAL A 11 -25.63 13.61 67.81
C VAL A 11 -25.51 14.19 66.41
N VAL A 12 -26.02 15.41 66.26
CA VAL A 12 -25.84 16.27 65.09
C VAL A 12 -24.43 16.86 65.18
N VAL A 13 -23.58 16.58 64.20
CA VAL A 13 -22.34 17.33 64.00
C VAL A 13 -22.43 18.08 62.68
N ILE A 14 -22.41 19.39 62.83
CA ILE A 14 -22.39 20.43 61.80
C ILE A 14 -21.09 20.28 60.99
N ALA A 15 -21.22 20.10 59.68
CA ALA A 15 -20.10 20.13 58.74
C ALA A 15 -19.63 21.59 58.59
N LEU A 16 -18.46 21.90 59.14
CA LEU A 16 -17.71 23.10 58.80
C LEU A 16 -16.84 22.81 57.56
N ALA A 17 -17.11 23.57 56.51
CA ALA A 17 -16.30 23.62 55.31
C ALA A 17 -14.90 24.16 55.63
N ALA A 18 -13.88 23.39 55.25
CA ALA A 18 -12.55 23.92 54.98
C ALA A 18 -12.26 23.67 53.50
N CYS A 19 -12.32 24.73 52.71
CA CYS A 19 -11.81 24.73 51.36
C CYS A 19 -10.30 24.47 51.41
N ASN A 20 -9.86 23.36 50.82
CA ASN A 20 -8.48 23.26 50.37
C ASN A 20 -8.49 22.98 48.87
N ASN A 21 -8.22 24.05 48.11
CA ASN A 21 -8.00 24.02 46.67
C ASN A 21 -6.74 23.19 46.40
N ASN A 22 -6.92 21.95 45.93
CA ASN A 22 -5.91 21.31 45.10
C ASN A 22 -6.59 20.94 43.78
N SER A 23 -6.19 21.70 42.75
CA SER A 23 -6.55 21.54 41.35
C SER A 23 -6.39 20.09 40.91
N LYS A 24 -7.52 19.37 40.80
CA LYS A 24 -7.60 18.23 39.90
C LYS A 24 -7.64 18.81 38.49
N THR A 25 -6.47 18.94 37.88
CA THR A 25 -6.38 18.84 36.42
C THR A 25 -7.17 17.59 36.02
N PRO A 26 -8.12 17.68 35.07
CA PRO A 26 -8.69 16.47 34.51
C PRO A 26 -7.52 15.70 33.89
N ARG A 27 -7.14 14.56 34.47
CA ARG A 27 -6.30 13.62 33.74
C ARG A 27 -7.12 13.22 32.54
N GLU A 28 -6.75 13.73 31.36
CA GLU A 28 -7.27 13.19 30.10
C GLU A 28 -7.13 11.67 30.16
N PRO A 29 -8.17 10.91 29.74
CA PRO A 29 -8.08 9.47 29.74
C PRO A 29 -6.86 9.07 28.90
N LEU A 30 -5.98 8.24 29.48
CA LEU A 30 -4.87 7.62 28.76
C LEU A 30 -5.46 6.96 27.51
N MET A 31 -5.13 7.48 26.33
CA MET A 31 -5.59 6.91 25.07
C MET A 31 -5.29 5.42 25.06
N ASN A 32 -6.31 4.61 24.77
CA ASN A 32 -6.12 3.17 24.64
C ASN A 32 -5.27 2.87 23.38
N ASN A 33 -4.71 1.66 23.29
CA ASN A 33 -3.81 1.30 22.21
C ASN A 33 -4.47 1.41 20.82
N GLU A 34 -5.77 1.12 20.71
CA GLU A 34 -6.52 1.20 19.45
C GLU A 34 -6.68 2.65 18.97
N GLU A 35 -6.93 3.58 19.89
CA GLU A 35 -6.99 5.01 19.59
C GLU A 35 -5.63 5.54 19.12
N LYS A 36 -4.53 5.06 19.72
CA LYS A 36 -3.16 5.43 19.29
C LYS A 36 -2.87 4.91 17.88
N ILE A 37 -3.19 3.65 17.60
CA ILE A 37 -3.08 3.06 16.26
C ILE A 37 -3.87 3.91 15.24
N LYS A 38 -5.14 4.20 15.54
CA LYS A 38 -6.00 5.00 14.65
C LYS A 38 -5.43 6.40 14.41
N ASN A 39 -4.89 7.04 15.44
CA ASN A 39 -4.29 8.36 15.32
C ASN A 39 -3.03 8.36 14.47
N GLU A 40 -2.12 7.40 14.65
CA GLU A 40 -0.93 7.29 13.80
C GLU A 40 -1.28 6.98 12.34
N LEU A 41 -2.23 6.06 12.09
CA LEU A 41 -2.71 5.78 10.74
C LEU A 41 -3.30 7.02 10.06
N LYS A 42 -4.11 7.81 10.76
CA LYS A 42 -4.67 9.08 10.23
C LYS A 42 -3.58 10.10 9.89
N GLN A 43 -2.49 10.12 10.66
CA GLN A 43 -1.35 10.99 10.36
C GLN A 43 -0.66 10.56 9.07
N ILE A 44 -0.46 9.25 8.87
CA ILE A 44 0.12 8.67 7.65
C ILE A 44 -0.80 8.92 6.44
N ASP A 45 -2.12 8.78 6.61
CA ASP A 45 -3.10 9.08 5.56
C ASP A 45 -2.99 10.52 5.05
N SER A 46 -2.75 11.47 5.96
CA SER A 46 -2.56 12.87 5.60
C SER A 46 -1.29 13.10 4.78
N LEU A 47 -0.29 12.23 4.90
CA LEU A 47 0.94 12.29 4.09
C LEU A 47 0.71 11.80 2.66
N LEU A 48 -0.13 10.77 2.47
CA LEU A 48 -0.43 10.18 1.16
C LEU A 48 -0.97 11.23 0.16
N GLN A 49 -1.70 12.23 0.65
CA GLN A 49 -2.39 13.22 -0.19
C GLN A 49 -1.63 14.55 -0.32
N ASN A 50 -0.42 14.65 0.24
CA ASN A 50 0.35 15.89 0.28
C ASN A 50 1.41 15.91 -0.83
N GLU A 51 1.25 16.79 -1.82
CA GLU A 51 2.16 16.87 -2.96
C GLU A 51 3.59 17.26 -2.58
N LYS A 52 3.75 18.20 -1.64
CA LYS A 52 5.06 18.61 -1.16
C LYS A 52 5.78 17.43 -0.50
N PHE A 53 5.07 16.69 0.35
CA PHE A 53 5.60 15.47 0.94
C PHE A 53 5.91 14.41 -0.11
N ALA A 54 5.07 14.25 -1.14
CA ALA A 54 5.32 13.31 -2.22
C ALA A 54 6.62 13.63 -2.98
N LEU A 55 6.89 14.91 -3.27
CA LEU A 55 8.15 15.36 -3.84
C LEU A 55 9.33 15.08 -2.89
N GLU A 56 9.24 15.50 -1.63
CA GLU A 56 10.30 15.30 -0.64
C GLU A 56 10.61 13.82 -0.40
N MET A 57 9.59 12.96 -0.43
CA MET A 57 9.73 11.51 -0.34
C MET A 57 10.39 10.96 -1.62
N ALA A 58 9.95 11.36 -2.81
CA ALA A 58 10.58 10.91 -4.06
C ALA A 58 12.07 11.27 -4.12
N MET A 59 12.44 12.47 -3.66
CA MET A 59 13.84 12.89 -3.53
C MET A 59 14.63 12.00 -2.54
N GLU A 60 14.05 11.72 -1.37
CA GLU A 60 14.65 10.84 -0.37
C GLU A 60 14.91 9.43 -0.93
N LEU A 61 13.92 8.86 -1.62
CA LEU A 61 13.99 7.50 -2.10
C LEU A 61 14.93 7.34 -3.30
N GLU A 62 15.04 8.35 -4.17
CA GLU A 62 16.07 8.38 -5.21
C GLU A 62 17.47 8.48 -4.58
N ALA A 63 17.66 9.36 -3.60
CA ALA A 63 18.92 9.47 -2.87
C ALA A 63 19.31 8.17 -2.17
N ALA A 64 18.36 7.52 -1.48
CA ALA A 64 18.57 6.23 -0.82
C ALA A 64 19.01 5.14 -1.81
N TYR A 65 18.43 5.13 -3.02
CA TYR A 65 18.84 4.21 -4.08
C TYR A 65 20.31 4.41 -4.48
N TYR A 66 20.75 5.65 -4.72
CA TYR A 66 22.14 5.93 -5.07
C TYR A 66 23.12 5.59 -3.94
N VAL A 67 22.77 5.93 -2.68
CA VAL A 67 23.57 5.57 -1.51
C VAL A 67 23.68 4.06 -1.36
N GLY A 68 22.57 3.32 -1.48
CA GLY A 68 22.56 1.86 -1.43
C GLY A 68 23.36 1.21 -2.56
N ALA A 69 23.48 1.88 -3.71
CA ALA A 69 24.32 1.46 -4.82
C ALA A 69 25.80 1.89 -4.69
N GLY A 70 26.18 2.58 -3.61
CA GLY A 70 27.54 3.11 -3.44
C GLY A 70 27.90 4.23 -4.41
N GLN A 71 26.90 4.97 -4.92
CA GLN A 71 27.05 6.01 -5.92
C GLN A 71 26.82 7.41 -5.33
N THR A 72 27.43 8.42 -5.95
CA THR A 72 27.17 9.83 -5.61
C THR A 72 25.73 10.19 -5.93
N ILE A 73 25.06 10.89 -5.01
CA ILE A 73 23.68 11.36 -5.19
C ILE A 73 23.67 12.50 -6.22
N PRO A 74 23.02 12.34 -7.39
CA PRO A 74 22.83 13.45 -8.32
C PRO A 74 21.72 14.39 -7.83
N PRO A 75 21.64 15.63 -8.34
CA PRO A 75 20.47 16.48 -8.15
C PRO A 75 19.18 15.80 -8.64
N PHE A 76 18.11 15.89 -7.85
CA PHE A 76 16.82 15.29 -8.21
C PHE A 76 16.22 15.90 -9.49
N PHE A 77 16.50 17.16 -9.80
CA PHE A 77 16.25 17.73 -11.12
C PHE A 77 17.55 18.29 -11.68
N LYS A 78 17.81 18.00 -12.95
CA LYS A 78 18.78 18.79 -13.71
C LYS A 78 18.21 20.20 -13.97
N PRO A 79 19.05 21.21 -14.28
CA PRO A 79 18.55 22.54 -14.62
C PRO A 79 17.44 22.49 -15.69
N ASN A 80 16.31 23.13 -15.42
CA ASN A 80 15.10 23.22 -16.25
C ASN A 80 14.33 21.91 -16.50
N GLU A 81 14.76 20.79 -15.91
CA GLU A 81 14.18 19.46 -16.15
C GLU A 81 12.74 19.35 -15.62
N ASP A 82 12.43 20.06 -14.53
CA ASP A 82 11.12 20.09 -13.87
C ASP A 82 10.02 20.78 -14.69
N SER A 83 10.41 21.59 -15.68
CA SER A 83 9.48 22.26 -16.61
C SER A 83 9.23 21.48 -17.90
N LEU A 84 9.95 20.38 -18.13
CA LEU A 84 9.86 19.62 -19.38
C LEU A 84 8.53 18.87 -19.50
N LEU A 85 8.11 18.68 -20.75
CA LEU A 85 7.05 17.77 -21.12
C LEU A 85 7.62 16.52 -21.79
N ILE A 86 6.93 15.40 -21.61
CA ILE A 86 7.25 14.11 -22.22
C ILE A 86 6.05 13.52 -22.95
N ASP A 87 6.35 12.83 -24.04
CA ASP A 87 5.38 12.12 -24.86
C ASP A 87 5.06 10.76 -24.25
N LYS A 88 3.77 10.45 -24.09
CA LYS A 88 3.30 9.14 -23.63
C LYS A 88 2.26 8.56 -24.56
N SER A 89 2.39 7.27 -24.87
CA SER A 89 1.37 6.53 -25.60
C SER A 89 0.09 6.40 -24.77
N VAL A 90 -1.05 6.81 -25.35
CA VAL A 90 -2.37 6.65 -24.74
C VAL A 90 -2.70 5.18 -24.55
N LYS A 91 -2.41 4.34 -25.56
CA LYS A 91 -2.57 2.89 -25.50
C LYS A 91 -1.79 2.27 -24.35
N GLU A 92 -0.48 2.55 -24.24
CA GLU A 92 0.34 1.96 -23.17
C GLU A 92 -0.12 2.41 -21.79
N GLU A 93 -0.49 3.68 -21.63
CA GLU A 93 -0.99 4.16 -20.34
C GLU A 93 -2.34 3.54 -19.96
N LYS A 94 -3.21 3.23 -20.95
CA LYS A 94 -4.48 2.54 -20.71
C LYS A 94 -4.27 1.08 -20.30
N ILE A 95 -3.28 0.39 -20.89
CA ILE A 95 -2.82 -0.93 -20.44
C ILE A 95 -2.29 -0.84 -19.00
N ALA A 96 -1.36 0.08 -18.74
CA ALA A 96 -0.74 0.29 -17.44
C ALA A 96 -1.76 0.58 -16.32
N THR A 97 -2.80 1.35 -16.65
CA THR A 97 -3.88 1.69 -15.72
C THR A 97 -4.69 0.47 -15.29
N ASN A 98 -4.92 -0.48 -16.21
CA ASN A 98 -5.87 -1.57 -16.00
C ASN A 98 -5.22 -2.92 -15.69
N VAL A 99 -3.91 -3.06 -15.84
CA VAL A 99 -3.17 -4.29 -15.49
C VAL A 99 -2.90 -4.44 -13.99
N ALA A 100 -3.13 -3.41 -13.17
CA ALA A 100 -2.76 -3.40 -11.75
C ALA A 100 -3.39 -4.57 -10.94
N GLY A 101 -4.65 -4.92 -11.21
CA GLY A 101 -5.33 -6.05 -10.54
C GLY A 101 -4.63 -7.40 -10.77
N PHE A 102 -4.01 -7.59 -11.95
CA PHE A 102 -3.20 -8.77 -12.23
C PHE A 102 -1.92 -8.80 -11.39
N TYR A 103 -1.21 -7.68 -11.27
CA TYR A 103 0.01 -7.62 -10.45
C TYR A 103 -0.30 -7.80 -8.96
N ALA A 104 -1.43 -7.29 -8.49
CA ALA A 104 -1.91 -7.53 -7.13
C ALA A 104 -2.12 -9.03 -6.88
N LEU A 105 -2.87 -9.69 -7.78
CA LEU A 105 -3.12 -11.12 -7.70
C LEU A 105 -1.82 -11.93 -7.75
N GLU A 106 -0.92 -11.63 -8.70
CA GLU A 106 0.34 -12.36 -8.84
C GLU A 106 1.20 -12.25 -7.59
N CYS A 107 1.37 -11.04 -7.04
CA CYS A 107 2.13 -10.84 -5.79
C CYS A 107 1.46 -11.54 -4.60
N GLY A 108 0.12 -11.51 -4.54
CA GLY A 108 -0.68 -12.22 -3.54
C GLY A 108 -0.52 -13.73 -3.63
N ILE A 109 -0.71 -14.33 -4.81
CA ILE A 109 -0.47 -15.77 -5.04
C ILE A 109 0.96 -16.13 -4.69
N ASN A 110 1.95 -15.31 -5.07
CA ASN A 110 3.34 -15.57 -4.73
C ASN A 110 3.57 -15.63 -3.21
N TYR A 111 2.98 -14.69 -2.46
CA TYR A 111 3.00 -14.71 -0.99
C TYR A 111 2.33 -15.97 -0.43
N LEU A 112 1.12 -16.29 -0.89
CA LEU A 112 0.34 -17.44 -0.42
C LEU A 112 1.03 -18.78 -0.70
N CYS A 113 1.58 -18.94 -1.92
CA CYS A 113 2.41 -20.06 -2.30
C CYS A 113 3.68 -20.17 -1.44
N SER A 114 4.27 -19.06 -0.98
CA SER A 114 5.46 -19.15 -0.12
C SER A 114 5.18 -19.69 1.29
N ARG A 115 3.90 -19.76 1.67
CA ARG A 115 3.44 -20.19 3.01
C ARG A 115 2.57 -21.46 2.97
N SER A 116 2.52 -22.16 1.85
CA SER A 116 1.70 -23.36 1.67
C SER A 116 2.26 -24.26 0.58
N ASP A 117 1.83 -25.52 0.56
CA ASP A 117 2.19 -26.47 -0.52
C ASP A 117 1.31 -26.32 -1.77
N LEU A 118 0.29 -25.44 -1.72
CA LEU A 118 -0.62 -25.22 -2.83
C LEU A 118 0.07 -24.58 -4.04
N THR A 119 -0.36 -24.95 -5.23
CA THR A 119 0.09 -24.35 -6.49
C THR A 119 -0.64 -23.01 -6.75
N PRO A 120 -0.12 -22.16 -7.66
CA PRO A 120 -0.84 -20.99 -8.12
C PRO A 120 -2.29 -21.24 -8.56
N LEU A 121 -2.53 -22.27 -9.38
CA LEU A 121 -3.87 -22.65 -9.85
C LEU A 121 -4.80 -23.03 -8.69
N GLN A 122 -4.31 -23.80 -7.71
CA GLN A 122 -5.10 -24.16 -6.52
C GLN A 122 -5.47 -22.92 -5.69
N TRP A 123 -4.57 -21.94 -5.56
CA TRP A 123 -4.90 -20.67 -4.92
C TRP A 123 -5.92 -19.86 -5.72
N ILE A 124 -5.78 -19.80 -7.04
CA ILE A 124 -6.76 -19.16 -7.94
C ILE A 124 -8.15 -19.79 -7.75
N GLU A 125 -8.23 -21.11 -7.76
CA GLU A 125 -9.49 -21.84 -7.53
C GLU A 125 -10.06 -21.55 -6.14
N LYS A 126 -9.23 -21.62 -5.10
CA LYS A 126 -9.64 -21.32 -3.72
C LYS A 126 -10.17 -19.89 -3.56
N ILE A 127 -9.57 -18.91 -4.24
CA ILE A 127 -10.03 -17.52 -4.27
C ILE A 127 -11.40 -17.44 -4.97
N LEU A 128 -11.53 -18.01 -6.17
CA LEU A 128 -12.75 -17.97 -6.98
C LEU A 128 -13.93 -18.69 -6.31
N ASP A 129 -13.66 -19.82 -5.65
CA ASP A 129 -14.66 -20.63 -4.95
C ASP A 129 -15.00 -20.08 -3.56
N LYS A 130 -14.44 -18.90 -3.18
CA LYS A 130 -14.64 -18.23 -1.89
C LYS A 130 -14.27 -19.09 -0.68
N HIS A 131 -13.24 -19.91 -0.84
CA HIS A 131 -12.68 -20.77 0.21
C HIS A 131 -11.40 -20.21 0.84
N ALA A 132 -10.90 -19.06 0.37
CA ALA A 132 -9.81 -18.34 1.02
C ALA A 132 -10.29 -17.71 2.34
N ASP A 133 -9.56 -17.94 3.44
CA ASP A 133 -9.88 -17.34 4.73
C ASP A 133 -9.65 -15.81 4.75
N ASP A 134 -10.20 -15.16 5.78
CA ASP A 134 -10.14 -13.70 5.96
C ASP A 134 -8.71 -13.14 5.95
N SER A 135 -7.73 -13.90 6.45
CA SER A 135 -6.33 -13.45 6.48
C SER A 135 -5.70 -13.45 5.09
N ASN A 136 -6.08 -14.41 4.25
CA ASN A 136 -5.68 -14.51 2.85
C ASN A 136 -6.38 -13.46 1.99
N ILE A 137 -7.67 -13.20 2.23
CA ILE A 137 -8.39 -12.10 1.59
C ILE A 137 -7.80 -10.74 1.98
N LEU A 138 -7.47 -10.55 3.26
CA LEU A 138 -6.84 -9.33 3.76
C LEU A 138 -5.55 -9.01 3.01
N ILE A 139 -4.64 -9.97 2.86
CA ILE A 139 -3.36 -9.71 2.18
C ILE A 139 -3.55 -9.42 0.68
N LEU A 140 -4.48 -10.11 0.01
CA LEU A 140 -4.82 -9.85 -1.40
C LEU A 140 -5.32 -8.41 -1.58
N ASN A 141 -6.21 -7.95 -0.70
CA ASN A 141 -6.72 -6.58 -0.74
C ASN A 141 -5.62 -5.54 -0.46
N ARG A 142 -4.62 -5.86 0.37
CA ARG A 142 -3.47 -4.97 0.59
C ARG A 142 -2.60 -4.85 -0.66
N PHE A 143 -2.34 -5.95 -1.37
CA PHE A 143 -1.63 -5.88 -2.66
C PHE A 143 -2.42 -5.11 -3.73
N ALA A 144 -3.75 -5.26 -3.76
CA ALA A 144 -4.61 -4.47 -4.63
C ALA A 144 -4.50 -2.97 -4.33
N ASN A 145 -4.58 -2.59 -3.06
CA ASN A 145 -4.41 -1.19 -2.66
C ASN A 145 -3.01 -0.65 -3.01
N ALA A 146 -1.95 -1.42 -2.78
CA ALA A 146 -0.58 -1.03 -3.08
C ALA A 146 -0.35 -0.78 -4.57
N THR A 147 -0.77 -1.73 -5.42
CA THR A 147 -0.62 -1.62 -6.88
C THR A 147 -1.49 -0.52 -7.47
N TRP A 148 -2.72 -0.35 -6.95
CA TRP A 148 -3.58 0.76 -7.34
C TRP A 148 -2.93 2.10 -7.00
N LYS A 149 -2.46 2.28 -5.75
CA LYS A 149 -1.79 3.50 -5.27
C LYS A 149 -0.58 3.83 -6.13
N ALA A 150 0.29 2.86 -6.40
CA ALA A 150 1.50 3.04 -7.19
C ALA A 150 1.23 3.56 -8.60
N GLY A 151 0.11 3.18 -9.22
CA GLY A 151 -0.28 3.67 -10.55
C GLY A 151 -0.95 5.04 -10.58
N GLN A 152 -1.47 5.57 -9.46
CA GLN A 152 -2.25 6.82 -9.49
C GLN A 152 -1.40 8.06 -9.87
N PRO A 153 -0.21 8.29 -9.27
CA PRO A 153 0.60 9.47 -9.57
C PRO A 153 1.08 9.50 -11.02
N PHE A 154 1.33 8.32 -11.62
CA PHE A 154 1.67 8.24 -13.03
C PHE A 154 0.54 8.80 -13.88
N ARG A 155 -0.74 8.54 -13.58
CA ARG A 155 -1.86 9.05 -14.37
C ARG A 155 -1.97 10.58 -14.29
N SER A 156 -1.81 11.12 -13.08
CA SER A 156 -1.62 12.55 -12.79
C SER A 156 -1.34 12.68 -11.29
N LEU A 157 -0.43 13.57 -10.91
CA LEU A 157 -0.09 13.80 -9.52
C LEU A 157 -1.30 14.27 -8.68
N GLU A 158 -2.25 15.00 -9.28
CA GLU A 158 -3.50 15.41 -8.63
C GLU A 158 -4.33 14.23 -8.10
N ARG A 159 -4.14 13.01 -8.62
CA ARG A 159 -4.92 11.85 -8.18
C ARG A 159 -4.55 11.37 -6.79
N ILE A 160 -3.42 11.81 -6.23
CA ILE A 160 -3.11 11.56 -4.81
C ILE A 160 -4.05 12.34 -3.88
N LYS A 161 -4.72 13.40 -4.36
CA LYS A 161 -5.64 14.21 -3.56
C LYS A 161 -7.07 13.62 -3.51
N ARG A 162 -7.30 12.47 -4.14
CA ARG A 162 -8.61 11.80 -4.12
C ARG A 162 -8.92 11.30 -2.72
N SER A 163 -10.18 11.40 -2.30
CA SER A 163 -10.62 10.96 -0.97
C SER A 163 -10.31 9.49 -0.67
N ASN A 164 -10.30 8.62 -1.69
CA ASN A 164 -9.97 7.21 -1.56
C ASN A 164 -8.45 6.91 -1.69
N PHE A 165 -7.60 7.92 -1.84
CA PHE A 165 -6.15 7.77 -1.79
C PHE A 165 -5.64 7.82 -0.34
N ILE A 166 -6.04 6.83 0.44
CA ILE A 166 -5.75 6.71 1.88
C ILE A 166 -5.38 5.25 2.22
N SER A 167 -4.93 4.98 3.45
CA SER A 167 -4.63 3.63 3.92
C SER A 167 -5.83 2.69 3.79
N ALA A 168 -5.55 1.41 3.56
CA ALA A 168 -6.59 0.40 3.39
C ALA A 168 -7.46 0.22 4.65
N SER A 169 -6.97 0.58 5.83
CA SER A 169 -7.75 0.61 7.08
C SER A 169 -8.78 1.73 7.15
N ALA A 170 -8.63 2.78 6.34
CA ALA A 170 -9.52 3.93 6.31
C ALA A 170 -10.48 3.93 5.11
N LEU A 171 -10.31 2.99 4.17
CA LEU A 171 -11.22 2.81 3.05
C LEU A 171 -12.60 2.35 3.52
N SER A 172 -13.63 2.74 2.77
CA SER A 172 -14.96 2.18 2.95
C SER A 172 -15.00 0.72 2.50
N ILE A 173 -16.01 -0.02 2.96
CA ILE A 173 -16.20 -1.42 2.54
C ILE A 173 -16.37 -1.51 1.03
N GLU A 174 -17.05 -0.55 0.40
CA GLU A 174 -17.28 -0.52 -1.05
C GLU A 174 -15.99 -0.38 -1.85
N GLU A 175 -15.04 0.44 -1.37
CA GLU A 175 -13.72 0.59 -2.01
C GLU A 175 -12.87 -0.66 -1.84
N VAL A 176 -12.90 -1.30 -0.66
CA VAL A 176 -12.23 -2.59 -0.43
C VAL A 176 -12.82 -3.68 -1.32
N GLU A 177 -14.15 -3.72 -1.46
CA GLU A 177 -14.84 -4.68 -2.33
C GLU A 177 -14.53 -4.44 -3.81
N LYS A 178 -14.30 -3.19 -4.23
CA LYS A 178 -13.85 -2.88 -5.58
C LYS A 178 -12.47 -3.46 -5.86
N ASP A 179 -11.54 -3.29 -4.94
CA ASP A 179 -10.19 -3.88 -5.01
C ASP A 179 -10.28 -5.41 -5.04
N HIS A 180 -11.12 -6.00 -4.18
CA HIS A 180 -11.35 -7.45 -4.16
C HIS A 180 -11.90 -7.97 -5.49
N ARG A 181 -12.91 -7.30 -6.09
CA ARG A 181 -13.45 -7.66 -7.41
C ARG A 181 -12.38 -7.63 -8.51
N GLN A 182 -11.45 -6.67 -8.48
CA GLN A 182 -10.36 -6.62 -9.45
C GLN A 182 -9.44 -7.85 -9.34
N VAL A 183 -9.12 -8.28 -8.12
CA VAL A 183 -8.34 -9.51 -7.87
C VAL A 183 -9.11 -10.75 -8.36
N MET A 184 -10.41 -10.85 -8.07
CA MET A 184 -11.26 -11.95 -8.52
C MET A 184 -11.36 -12.04 -10.04
N ASN A 185 -11.51 -10.90 -10.72
CA ASN A 185 -11.55 -10.85 -12.18
C ASN A 185 -10.20 -11.24 -12.80
N ALA A 186 -9.09 -10.78 -12.22
CA ALA A 186 -7.76 -11.21 -12.65
C ALA A 186 -7.60 -12.73 -12.48
N ALA A 187 -8.10 -13.29 -11.37
CA ALA A 187 -8.02 -14.72 -11.07
C ALA A 187 -8.85 -15.54 -12.07
N SER A 188 -10.05 -15.05 -12.42
CA SER A 188 -10.92 -15.64 -13.43
C SER A 188 -10.20 -15.79 -14.77
N LEU A 189 -9.61 -14.70 -15.30
CA LEU A 189 -8.88 -14.78 -16.56
C LEU A 189 -7.64 -15.67 -16.45
N LEU A 190 -6.88 -15.55 -15.36
CA LEU A 190 -5.66 -16.31 -15.15
C LEU A 190 -5.93 -17.82 -15.08
N LYS A 191 -7.05 -18.24 -14.47
CA LYS A 191 -7.51 -19.64 -14.47
C LYS A 191 -7.65 -20.21 -15.88
N THR A 192 -8.07 -19.40 -16.86
CA THR A 192 -8.27 -19.86 -18.25
C THR A 192 -6.97 -20.13 -19.01
N VAL A 193 -5.84 -19.63 -18.52
CA VAL A 193 -4.53 -19.77 -19.19
C VAL A 193 -3.55 -20.62 -18.40
N MET A 194 -3.72 -20.71 -17.08
CA MET A 194 -2.87 -21.53 -16.20
C MET A 194 -3.05 -23.02 -16.47
N LYS A 195 -1.93 -23.73 -16.64
CA LYS A 195 -1.95 -25.18 -16.86
C LYS A 195 -1.91 -25.95 -15.53
N PRO A 196 -2.64 -27.06 -15.40
CA PRO A 196 -2.55 -27.92 -14.23
C PRO A 196 -1.22 -28.68 -14.24
N ASP A 197 -0.23 -28.14 -13.54
CA ASP A 197 1.14 -28.67 -13.47
C ASP A 197 1.72 -28.54 -12.04
N SER A 198 2.97 -28.89 -11.83
CA SER A 198 3.71 -28.66 -10.58
C SER A 198 3.72 -27.17 -10.19
N LYS A 199 3.88 -26.90 -8.89
CA LYS A 199 4.00 -25.54 -8.35
C LYS A 199 5.09 -24.72 -9.06
N GLN A 200 6.25 -25.33 -9.32
CA GLN A 200 7.36 -24.67 -10.00
C GLN A 200 7.01 -24.33 -11.46
N ALA A 201 6.48 -25.28 -12.22
CA ALA A 201 6.07 -25.04 -13.61
C ALA A 201 4.99 -23.95 -13.72
N GLN A 202 4.03 -23.92 -12.79
CA GLN A 202 3.02 -22.87 -12.72
C GLN A 202 3.62 -21.49 -12.37
N LEU A 203 4.63 -21.42 -11.48
CA LEU A 203 5.35 -20.17 -11.17
C LEU A 203 6.17 -19.67 -12.37
N GLU A 204 6.78 -20.57 -13.15
CA GLU A 204 7.47 -20.23 -14.40
C GLU A 204 6.50 -19.77 -15.49
N GLN A 205 5.31 -20.37 -15.55
CA GLN A 205 4.25 -19.89 -16.43
C GLN A 205 3.81 -18.47 -16.05
N LEU A 206 3.59 -18.18 -14.75
CA LEU A 206 3.30 -16.83 -14.27
C LEU A 206 4.42 -15.84 -14.63
N ARG A 207 5.68 -16.26 -14.48
CA ARG A 207 6.84 -15.45 -14.88
C ARG A 207 6.80 -15.10 -16.37
N SER A 208 6.41 -16.04 -17.21
CA SER A 208 6.31 -15.84 -18.66
C SER A 208 5.16 -14.89 -19.01
N LEU A 209 3.99 -15.11 -18.42
CA LEU A 209 2.80 -14.26 -18.59
C LEU A 209 3.02 -12.82 -18.13
N LEU A 210 3.75 -12.61 -17.03
CA LEU A 210 4.11 -11.26 -16.55
C LEU A 210 4.88 -10.43 -17.57
N ARG A 211 5.67 -11.08 -18.44
CA ARG A 211 6.54 -10.42 -19.42
C ARG A 211 5.96 -10.36 -20.83
N ASP A 212 4.80 -10.95 -21.02
CA ASP A 212 4.11 -11.02 -22.30
C ASP A 212 3.24 -9.76 -22.49
N LYS A 213 3.55 -8.96 -23.52
CA LYS A 213 2.82 -7.73 -23.84
C LYS A 213 1.40 -8.01 -24.35
N ASP A 214 1.22 -9.10 -25.08
CA ASP A 214 -0.10 -9.49 -25.59
C ASP A 214 -0.98 -9.98 -24.45
N PHE A 215 -0.40 -10.73 -23.50
CA PHE A 215 -1.10 -11.08 -22.27
C PHE A 215 -1.42 -9.85 -21.42
N ALA A 216 -0.48 -8.91 -21.25
CA ALA A 216 -0.70 -7.66 -20.53
C ALA A 216 -1.85 -6.84 -21.15
N TYR A 217 -1.90 -6.75 -22.48
CA TYR A 217 -3.04 -6.15 -23.19
C TYR A 217 -4.35 -6.89 -22.91
N ARG A 218 -4.34 -8.22 -23.07
CA ARG A 218 -5.53 -9.07 -22.89
C ARG A 218 -6.12 -8.95 -21.48
N ILE A 219 -5.29 -9.02 -20.44
CA ILE A 219 -5.77 -8.92 -19.07
C ILE A 219 -6.22 -7.51 -18.71
N ALA A 220 -5.53 -6.47 -19.20
CA ALA A 220 -5.96 -5.09 -19.00
C ALA A 220 -7.34 -4.83 -19.65
N ALA A 221 -7.56 -5.32 -20.87
CA ALA A 221 -8.85 -5.21 -21.55
C ALA A 221 -9.96 -5.97 -20.81
N TYR A 222 -9.66 -7.16 -20.31
CA TYR A 222 -10.60 -7.96 -19.52
C TYR A 222 -10.99 -7.27 -18.20
N LEU A 223 -10.01 -6.72 -17.49
CA LEU A 223 -10.22 -6.03 -16.21
C LEU A 223 -11.00 -4.72 -16.38
N ASP A 224 -10.73 -3.96 -17.44
CA ASP A 224 -11.49 -2.76 -17.81
C ASP A 224 -12.96 -3.13 -18.10
N SER A 225 -13.21 -4.10 -18.98
CA SER A 225 -14.56 -4.59 -19.27
C SER A 225 -15.28 -5.04 -18.00
N SER A 226 -14.61 -5.80 -17.14
CA SER A 226 -15.20 -6.32 -15.90
C SER A 226 -15.52 -5.20 -14.90
N TYR A 227 -14.73 -4.13 -14.89
CA TYR A 227 -15.03 -2.93 -14.10
C TYR A 227 -16.33 -2.26 -14.58
N TYR A 228 -16.48 -2.03 -15.88
CA TYR A 228 -17.70 -1.44 -16.45
C TYR A 228 -18.92 -2.31 -16.16
N THR A 229 -18.82 -3.63 -16.32
CA THR A 229 -19.90 -4.57 -15.96
C THR A 229 -20.26 -4.50 -14.48
N GLY A 230 -19.27 -4.51 -13.57
CA GLY A 230 -19.51 -4.41 -12.13
C GLY A 230 -20.13 -3.08 -11.69
N GLU A 231 -19.95 -2.03 -12.50
CA GLU A 231 -20.53 -0.70 -12.30
C GLU A 231 -21.89 -0.53 -12.99
N ASN A 232 -22.43 -1.57 -13.62
CA ASN A 232 -23.64 -1.53 -14.46
C ASN A 232 -23.56 -0.47 -15.57
N LYS A 233 -22.36 -0.29 -16.16
CA LYS A 233 -22.10 0.65 -17.25
C LYS A 233 -21.90 -0.11 -18.56
N PRO A 234 -22.19 0.52 -19.72
CA PRO A 234 -21.91 -0.09 -21.02
C PRO A 234 -20.42 -0.41 -21.18
N VAL A 235 -20.12 -1.61 -21.66
CA VAL A 235 -18.76 -2.01 -22.02
C VAL A 235 -18.45 -1.40 -23.39
N VAL A 236 -17.36 -0.64 -23.46
CA VAL A 236 -16.85 -0.02 -24.69
C VAL A 236 -15.57 -0.73 -25.15
N PRO A 237 -15.15 -0.58 -26.43
CA PRO A 237 -13.86 -1.09 -26.88
C PRO A 237 -12.73 -0.60 -25.98
N PHE A 238 -11.85 -1.53 -25.56
CA PHE A 238 -10.78 -1.20 -24.62
C PHE A 238 -9.81 -0.15 -25.19
N ILE A 239 -9.42 -0.25 -26.45
CA ILE A 239 -8.65 0.79 -27.16
C ILE A 239 -9.46 1.20 -28.39
N SER A 240 -9.75 2.47 -28.55
CA SER A 240 -10.37 2.99 -29.78
C SER A 240 -9.36 3.11 -30.94
N PRO A 241 -9.80 3.17 -32.20
CA PRO A 241 -8.90 3.40 -33.34
C PRO A 241 -8.03 4.66 -33.18
N GLU A 242 -8.57 5.72 -32.59
CA GLU A 242 -7.86 6.97 -32.32
C GLU A 242 -6.79 6.78 -31.22
N GLU A 243 -7.11 6.03 -30.17
CA GLU A 243 -6.20 5.77 -29.05
C GLU A 243 -5.01 4.87 -29.44
N MET A 244 -5.11 4.08 -30.51
CA MET A 244 -4.07 3.13 -30.92
C MET A 244 -2.70 3.77 -31.15
N ASN A 245 -2.69 4.97 -31.75
CA ASN A 245 -1.48 5.72 -32.08
C ASN A 245 -1.42 7.10 -31.40
N ALA A 246 -2.38 7.42 -30.54
CA ALA A 246 -2.41 8.71 -29.86
C ALA A 246 -1.27 8.84 -28.86
N ILE A 247 -0.68 10.03 -28.86
CA ILE A 247 0.32 10.49 -27.89
C ILE A 247 -0.31 11.62 -27.06
N LYS A 248 0.05 11.67 -25.78
CA LYS A 248 -0.27 12.80 -24.92
C LYS A 248 0.98 13.37 -24.25
N MET A 249 0.98 14.68 -24.06
CA MET A 249 2.04 15.39 -23.32
C MET A 249 1.79 15.28 -21.82
N LYS A 250 2.83 14.99 -21.06
CA LYS A 250 2.78 14.95 -19.58
C LYS A 250 3.95 15.71 -18.97
N SER A 251 3.76 16.20 -17.74
CA SER A 251 4.83 16.81 -16.96
C SER A 251 5.92 15.78 -16.64
N TYR A 252 7.15 16.09 -16.98
CA TYR A 252 8.31 15.30 -16.57
C TYR A 252 8.45 15.28 -15.04
N ARG A 253 8.18 16.40 -14.37
CA ARG A 253 8.20 16.50 -12.91
C ARG A 253 7.26 15.48 -12.26
N GLU A 254 6.01 15.42 -12.71
CA GLU A 254 5.04 14.45 -12.18
C GLU A 254 5.49 13.01 -12.42
N GLU A 255 5.98 12.69 -13.62
CA GLU A 255 6.50 11.36 -13.95
C GLU A 255 7.68 10.99 -13.05
N LYS A 256 8.62 11.92 -12.81
CA LYS A 256 9.81 11.67 -11.97
C LYS A 256 9.44 11.45 -10.50
N ILE A 257 8.44 12.16 -9.98
CA ILE A 257 7.89 11.90 -8.64
C ILE A 257 7.24 10.52 -8.61
N ALA A 258 6.38 10.20 -9.59
CA ALA A 258 5.69 8.92 -9.67
C ALA A 258 6.66 7.73 -9.73
N MET A 259 7.76 7.86 -10.48
CA MET A 259 8.81 6.85 -10.60
C MET A 259 9.56 6.56 -9.30
N ASN A 260 9.66 7.54 -8.41
CA ASN A 260 10.54 7.48 -7.23
C ASN A 260 9.79 7.38 -5.90
N ILE A 261 8.45 7.37 -5.88
CA ILE A 261 7.67 7.29 -4.63
C ILE A 261 7.16 5.88 -4.30
N ALA A 262 7.41 4.88 -5.14
CA ALA A 262 6.85 3.52 -4.96
C ALA A 262 7.26 2.83 -3.64
N GLY A 263 8.46 3.11 -3.13
CA GLY A 263 8.93 2.58 -1.83
C GLY A 263 8.11 3.07 -0.63
N PHE A 264 7.52 4.27 -0.73
CA PHE A 264 6.61 4.80 0.29
C PHE A 264 5.29 4.03 0.35
N TYR A 265 4.68 3.75 -0.80
CA TYR A 265 3.45 2.95 -0.85
C TYR A 265 3.70 1.51 -0.39
N ALA A 266 4.87 0.96 -0.69
CA ALA A 266 5.26 -0.35 -0.21
C ALA A 266 5.37 -0.38 1.33
N ALA A 267 6.07 0.60 1.91
CA ALA A 267 6.20 0.74 3.36
C ALA A 267 4.83 0.92 4.04
N GLU A 268 3.98 1.80 3.53
CA GLU A 268 2.67 2.08 4.09
C GLU A 268 1.74 0.86 4.02
N CYS A 269 1.61 0.21 2.86
CA CYS A 269 0.70 -0.93 2.70
C CYS A 269 1.14 -2.16 3.51
N ALA A 270 2.46 -2.43 3.55
CA ALA A 270 3.01 -3.51 4.38
C ALA A 270 2.77 -3.22 5.87
N MET A 271 3.13 -2.01 6.34
CA MET A 271 2.87 -1.60 7.72
C MET A 271 1.37 -1.70 8.06
N ASN A 272 0.49 -1.28 7.16
CA ASN A 272 -0.95 -1.36 7.39
C ASN A 272 -1.43 -2.80 7.59
N TYR A 273 -0.92 -3.75 6.81
CA TYR A 273 -1.18 -5.18 7.02
C TYR A 273 -0.70 -5.63 8.41
N MET A 274 0.55 -5.29 8.77
CA MET A 274 1.17 -5.68 10.05
C MET A 274 0.41 -5.13 11.26
N VAL A 275 0.02 -3.86 11.24
CA VAL A 275 -0.77 -3.23 12.29
C VAL A 275 -2.14 -3.91 12.43
N THR A 276 -2.75 -4.27 11.30
CA THR A 276 -4.05 -4.95 11.29
C THR A 276 -3.97 -6.34 11.93
N THR A 277 -2.91 -7.09 11.65
CA THR A 277 -2.74 -8.48 12.12
C THR A 277 -2.14 -8.58 13.52
N ARG A 278 -1.17 -7.74 13.86
CA ARG A 278 -0.47 -7.75 15.16
C ARG A 278 -1.10 -6.85 16.23
N LYS A 279 -1.97 -5.90 15.85
CA LYS A 279 -2.56 -4.90 16.77
C LYS A 279 -1.51 -4.06 17.52
N VAL A 280 -0.43 -3.71 16.82
CA VAL A 280 0.66 -2.86 17.32
C VAL A 280 0.63 -1.48 16.67
N LEU A 281 1.36 -0.52 17.21
CA LEU A 281 1.45 0.83 16.64
C LEU A 281 2.18 0.81 15.27
N PRO A 282 1.72 1.62 14.29
CA PRO A 282 2.48 1.89 13.07
C PRO A 282 3.95 2.22 13.32
N SER A 283 4.22 3.13 14.26
CA SER A 283 5.57 3.56 14.65
C SER A 283 6.44 2.40 15.11
N SER A 284 5.90 1.43 15.86
CA SER A 284 6.62 0.23 16.29
C SER A 284 7.03 -0.65 15.11
N VAL A 285 6.13 -0.91 14.16
CA VAL A 285 6.45 -1.71 12.97
C VAL A 285 7.52 -1.04 12.12
N LEU A 286 7.41 0.28 11.93
CA LEU A 286 8.39 1.05 11.14
C LEU A 286 9.75 1.08 11.84
N GLN A 287 9.79 1.21 13.16
CA GLN A 287 11.02 1.17 13.97
C GLN A 287 11.69 -0.20 13.87
N GLU A 288 10.95 -1.30 14.02
CA GLU A 288 11.48 -2.67 13.89
C GLU A 288 12.14 -2.90 12.51
N LEU A 289 11.53 -2.38 11.44
CA LEU A 289 12.11 -2.48 10.10
C LEU A 289 13.39 -1.66 9.94
N VAL A 290 13.41 -0.43 10.49
CA VAL A 290 14.57 0.47 10.42
C VAL A 290 15.74 -0.08 11.23
N ASP A 291 15.47 -0.62 12.41
CA ASP A 291 16.49 -1.18 13.32
C ASP A 291 16.92 -2.60 12.93
N ASN A 292 16.31 -3.18 11.90
CA ASN A 292 16.51 -4.57 11.46
C ASN A 292 16.20 -5.60 12.58
N THR A 293 15.26 -5.29 13.47
CA THR A 293 14.77 -6.20 14.52
C THR A 293 13.47 -6.91 14.13
N ILE A 294 12.84 -6.51 13.01
CA ILE A 294 11.70 -7.19 12.41
C ILE A 294 12.07 -8.61 11.94
N SER A 295 11.14 -9.56 12.00
CA SER A 295 11.43 -10.94 11.58
C SER A 295 11.71 -11.06 10.08
N THR A 296 12.42 -12.11 9.67
CA THR A 296 12.74 -12.37 8.26
C THR A 296 11.49 -12.46 7.38
N ASP A 297 10.46 -13.18 7.81
CA ASP A 297 9.20 -13.34 7.07
C ASP A 297 8.50 -11.99 6.83
N GLU A 298 8.46 -11.15 7.87
CA GLU A 298 7.86 -9.82 7.80
C GLU A 298 8.73 -8.88 6.93
N LYS A 299 10.06 -8.93 7.05
CA LYS A 299 10.97 -8.20 6.16
C LYS A 299 10.74 -8.57 4.69
N LEU A 300 10.58 -9.86 4.39
CA LEU A 300 10.26 -10.33 3.04
C LEU A 300 8.87 -9.89 2.59
N LEU A 301 7.90 -9.74 3.50
CA LEU A 301 6.61 -9.15 3.16
C LEU A 301 6.74 -7.70 2.68
N PHE A 302 7.54 -6.87 3.37
CA PHE A 302 7.85 -5.51 2.91
C PHE A 302 8.48 -5.50 1.51
N ALA A 303 9.42 -6.42 1.25
CA ALA A 303 10.05 -6.55 -0.06
C ALA A 303 9.04 -7.01 -1.14
N ARG A 304 8.07 -7.86 -0.81
CA ARG A 304 6.98 -8.23 -1.75
C ARG A 304 6.10 -7.04 -2.10
N PHE A 305 5.80 -6.17 -1.14
CA PHE A 305 5.09 -4.92 -1.42
C PHE A 305 5.90 -3.97 -2.30
N ALA A 306 7.22 -3.90 -2.11
CA ALA A 306 8.11 -3.13 -2.99
C ALA A 306 8.07 -3.69 -4.43
N ASN A 307 8.14 -5.01 -4.57
CA ASN A 307 8.00 -5.66 -5.87
C ASN A 307 6.65 -5.37 -6.54
N ALA A 308 5.55 -5.40 -5.78
CA ALA A 308 4.21 -5.10 -6.27
C ALA A 308 4.08 -3.64 -6.75
N THR A 309 4.51 -2.66 -5.95
CA THR A 309 4.41 -1.23 -6.31
C THR A 309 5.35 -0.89 -7.45
N TRP A 310 6.55 -1.46 -7.48
CA TRP A 310 7.50 -1.30 -8.59
C TRP A 310 6.94 -1.86 -9.89
N LYS A 311 6.36 -3.08 -9.87
CA LYS A 311 5.73 -3.71 -11.04
C LYS A 311 4.60 -2.85 -11.59
N ALA A 312 3.71 -2.36 -10.72
CA ALA A 312 2.59 -1.51 -11.12
C ALA A 312 3.03 -0.20 -11.77
N GLY A 313 4.19 0.34 -11.41
CA GLY A 313 4.75 1.54 -12.03
C GLY A 313 5.47 1.32 -13.36
N GLN A 314 6.01 0.12 -13.65
CA GLN A 314 6.86 -0.06 -14.84
C GLN A 314 6.13 0.16 -16.18
N PRO A 315 4.92 -0.36 -16.41
CA PRO A 315 4.24 -0.19 -17.70
C PRO A 315 3.92 1.27 -18.01
N PHE A 316 3.71 2.11 -16.98
CA PHE A 316 3.53 3.54 -17.19
C PHE A 316 4.76 4.18 -17.81
N ARG A 317 5.97 3.74 -17.47
CA ARG A 317 7.22 4.28 -18.01
C ARG A 317 7.40 3.90 -19.48
N SER A 318 7.14 2.63 -19.80
CA SER A 318 7.06 2.07 -21.15
C SER A 318 6.60 0.62 -21.01
N LEU A 319 5.74 0.16 -21.91
CA LEU A 319 5.29 -1.24 -21.90
C LEU A 319 6.46 -2.23 -22.08
N ASP A 320 7.53 -1.84 -22.78
CA ASP A 320 8.75 -2.65 -22.95
C ASP A 320 9.45 -2.97 -21.64
N ARG A 321 9.18 -2.24 -20.56
CA ARG A 321 9.80 -2.51 -19.26
C ARG A 321 9.39 -3.85 -18.67
N ILE A 322 8.22 -4.38 -19.05
CA ILE A 322 7.75 -5.68 -18.55
C ILE A 322 8.56 -6.84 -19.12
N THR A 323 9.28 -6.68 -20.23
CA THR A 323 10.05 -7.77 -20.84
C THR A 323 11.39 -8.02 -20.14
N ARG A 324 11.78 -7.15 -19.20
CA ARG A 324 13.05 -7.22 -18.47
C ARG A 324 13.12 -8.45 -17.57
N GLU A 325 14.32 -8.97 -17.40
CA GLU A 325 14.55 -10.14 -16.53
C GLU A 325 14.21 -9.91 -15.06
N THR A 326 14.28 -8.67 -14.57
CA THR A 326 13.88 -8.33 -13.20
C THR A 326 12.37 -8.19 -13.04
N PHE A 327 11.60 -8.13 -14.13
CA PHE A 327 10.13 -8.15 -14.09
C PHE A 327 9.66 -9.60 -13.90
N THR A 328 9.72 -10.09 -12.67
CA THR A 328 9.58 -11.51 -12.33
C THR A 328 8.82 -11.71 -11.02
N PRO A 329 8.20 -12.88 -10.79
CA PRO A 329 7.62 -13.20 -9.48
C PRO A 329 8.68 -13.15 -8.37
N PHE A 330 8.29 -12.73 -7.17
CA PHE A 330 9.23 -12.43 -6.08
C PHE A 330 10.18 -13.58 -5.74
N ASN A 331 9.70 -14.83 -5.77
CA ASN A 331 10.51 -16.03 -5.51
C ASN A 331 11.63 -16.29 -6.54
N PHE A 332 11.67 -15.56 -7.67
CA PHE A 332 12.75 -15.63 -8.65
C PHE A 332 13.73 -14.45 -8.54
N LEU A 333 13.50 -13.51 -7.62
CA LEU A 333 14.46 -12.44 -7.36
C LEU A 333 15.66 -13.00 -6.60
N ASN A 334 16.85 -12.51 -6.94
CA ASN A 334 18.04 -12.77 -6.14
C ASN A 334 18.06 -11.85 -4.91
N GLU A 335 18.92 -12.17 -3.94
CA GLU A 335 19.03 -11.40 -2.69
C GLU A 335 19.42 -9.94 -2.91
N ALA A 336 20.25 -9.64 -3.92
CA ALA A 336 20.69 -8.28 -4.21
C ALA A 336 19.53 -7.40 -4.71
N ASP A 337 18.66 -7.94 -5.56
CA ASP A 337 17.44 -7.25 -6.00
C ASP A 337 16.47 -7.04 -4.84
N VAL A 338 16.33 -8.03 -3.95
CA VAL A 338 15.50 -7.91 -2.74
C VAL A 338 16.03 -6.85 -1.78
N GLU A 339 17.34 -6.82 -1.49
CA GLU A 339 17.90 -5.82 -0.58
C GLU A 339 17.86 -4.42 -1.21
N LYS A 340 18.05 -4.30 -2.53
CA LYS A 340 17.87 -3.04 -3.25
C LYS A 340 16.46 -2.48 -3.08
N ASP A 341 15.43 -3.30 -3.24
CA ASP A 341 14.04 -2.88 -3.00
C ASP A 341 13.84 -2.42 -1.54
N LEU A 342 14.43 -3.14 -0.59
CA LEU A 342 14.33 -2.83 0.83
C LEU A 342 15.03 -1.54 1.26
N VAL A 343 16.10 -1.11 0.57
CA VAL A 343 16.78 0.17 0.86
C VAL A 343 15.79 1.34 0.78
N GLN A 344 14.99 1.40 -0.28
CA GLN A 344 14.01 2.48 -0.45
C GLN A 344 12.84 2.34 0.54
N VAL A 345 12.39 1.11 0.82
CA VAL A 345 11.34 0.88 1.83
C VAL A 345 11.80 1.33 3.22
N LYS A 346 13.02 0.99 3.64
CA LYS A 346 13.60 1.44 4.92
C LYS A 346 13.74 2.95 4.97
N ALA A 347 14.17 3.59 3.88
CA ALA A 347 14.26 5.04 3.81
C ALA A 347 12.89 5.70 3.97
N ALA A 348 11.85 5.17 3.31
CA ALA A 348 10.48 5.64 3.49
C ALA A 348 10.02 5.48 4.94
N SER A 349 10.20 4.29 5.53
CA SER A 349 9.82 3.99 6.91
C SER A 349 10.49 4.93 7.91
N LYS A 350 11.80 5.18 7.74
CA LYS A 350 12.54 6.14 8.56
C LYS A 350 11.97 7.55 8.47
N LYS A 351 11.64 8.02 7.26
CA LYS A 351 11.08 9.37 7.06
C LYS A 351 9.67 9.50 7.66
N ILE A 352 8.83 8.48 7.52
CA ILE A 352 7.50 8.44 8.17
C ILE A 352 7.64 8.48 9.70
N LEU A 353 8.50 7.63 10.24
CA LEU A 353 8.74 7.49 11.68
C LEU A 353 9.19 8.81 12.32
N GLN A 354 10.14 9.52 11.68
CA GLN A 354 10.59 10.85 12.14
C GLN A 354 9.45 11.87 12.19
N LEU A 355 8.46 11.78 11.29
CA LEU A 355 7.32 12.69 11.27
C LEU A 355 6.30 12.37 12.37
N LEU A 356 6.10 11.09 12.69
CA LEU A 356 5.26 10.66 13.81
C LEU A 356 5.88 11.15 15.14
N GLN A 357 7.18 10.92 15.35
CA GLN A 357 7.90 11.31 16.57
C GLN A 357 7.92 12.85 16.78
N LYS A 358 8.21 13.63 15.73
CA LYS A 358 8.20 15.11 15.82
C LYS A 358 6.85 15.69 16.23
N LYS A 359 5.74 15.00 15.91
CA LYS A 359 4.40 15.44 16.32
C LYS A 359 4.10 15.12 17.77
N GLU A 360 4.56 13.98 18.27
CA GLU A 360 4.46 13.63 19.70
C GLU A 360 5.23 14.63 20.58
N GLU A 361 6.42 15.04 20.15
CA GLU A 361 7.19 16.08 20.86
C GLU A 361 6.44 17.41 20.89
N ARG A 362 5.86 17.86 19.77
CA ARG A 362 5.08 19.10 19.71
C ARG A 362 3.81 19.07 20.56
N SER A 363 3.10 17.94 20.61
CA SER A 363 1.96 17.80 21.52
C SER A 363 2.43 17.82 22.97
N SER A 364 3.55 17.16 23.32
CA SER A 364 4.06 17.16 24.70
C SER A 364 4.50 18.54 25.22
N VAL A 365 5.03 19.40 24.34
CA VAL A 365 5.49 20.76 24.70
C VAL A 365 4.32 21.74 24.88
N SER A 366 3.17 21.57 24.19
CA SER A 366 2.01 22.46 24.38
C SER A 366 1.28 22.27 25.70
N PHE A 367 1.57 21.20 26.45
CA PHE A 367 1.03 20.94 27.79
C PHE A 367 1.97 21.36 28.93
N ALA A 368 3.16 21.89 28.60
CA ALA A 368 4.18 22.28 29.57
C ALA A 368 4.29 23.80 29.79
N ASN A 369 3.41 24.61 29.18
CA ASN A 369 3.36 26.07 29.34
C ASN A 369 2.07 26.54 29.99
#